data_AF-A0A699SRW6-F1
#
_entry.id   AF-A0A699SRW6-F1
#
_cell.length_a   1.000
_cell.length_b   1.000
_cell.length_c   1.000
_cell.angle_alpha   90.00
_cell.angle_beta   90.00
_cell.angle_gamma   90.00
#
_symmetry.space_group_name_H-M   'P 1'
#
loop_
_entity.id
_entity.type
_entity.pdbx_description
1 polymer ?
#
loop_
_entity_poly.entity_id
_entity_poly.type
_entity_poly.pdbx_seq_one_letter_code
_entity_poly.pdbx_strand_id
1 'polypeptide(L)'
;MFKQLHINITLADALILMPKCQKMLKAHMSNKKKLEELANTPLNENCSAVILKKLPEKLRDPRKFLILCGFSELKCKALADLGASINLIPLSVWKKLGLPELISTHMTLELANRAI
;
A
#
# COMPACT_ATOMS: atom_id res chain seq x y z
N MET A 1 16.66 37.73 64.49
CA MET A 1 16.87 37.56 63.04
C MET A 1 17.28 36.12 62.76
N PHE A 2 16.41 35.30 62.19
CA PHE A 2 16.78 33.95 61.72
C PHE A 2 17.40 34.05 60.32
N LYS A 3 18.61 33.49 60.12
CA LYS A 3 19.38 33.65 58.86
C LYS A 3 19.30 32.45 57.91
N GLN A 4 18.88 31.27 58.36
CA GLN A 4 18.64 30.13 57.46
C GLN A 4 17.83 29.02 58.15
N LEU A 5 16.86 28.45 57.43
CA LEU A 5 16.13 27.24 57.84
C LEU A 5 16.36 26.18 56.75
N HIS A 6 17.01 25.07 57.11
CA HIS A 6 17.17 23.91 56.22
C HIS A 6 16.10 22.87 56.57
N ILE A 7 15.24 22.57 55.60
CA ILE A 7 14.22 21.54 55.72
C ILE A 7 14.63 20.37 54.83
N ASN A 8 15.04 19.25 55.44
CA ASN A 8 15.31 17.99 54.74
C ASN A 8 14.02 17.17 54.68
N ILE A 9 13.28 17.29 53.58
CA ILE A 9 12.14 16.42 53.27
C ILE A 9 12.50 15.50 52.11
N THR A 10 12.02 14.25 52.16
CA THR A 10 12.19 13.34 51.03
C THR A 10 11.33 13.78 49.86
N LEU A 11 11.68 13.38 48.63
CA LEU A 11 10.88 13.68 47.45
C LEU A 11 9.45 13.12 47.59
N ALA A 12 9.29 11.97 48.24
CA ALA A 12 7.98 11.36 48.49
C ALA A 12 7.12 12.25 49.41
N ASP A 13 7.70 12.74 50.50
CA ASP A 13 7.01 13.63 51.44
C ASP A 13 6.69 14.99 50.81
N ALA A 14 7.64 15.54 50.05
CA ALA A 14 7.42 16.77 49.28
C ALA A 14 6.28 16.63 48.28
N LEU A 15 6.15 15.48 47.60
CA LEU A 15 5.07 15.21 46.66
C LEU A 15 3.71 15.00 47.35
N ILE A 16 3.69 14.47 48.59
CA ILE A 16 2.47 14.40 49.41
C ILE A 16 2.01 15.81 49.80
N LEU A 17 2.94 16.68 50.19
CA LEU A 17 2.66 18.09 50.50
C LEU A 17 2.31 18.92 49.25
N MET A 18 2.72 18.46 48.06
CA MET A 18 2.49 19.12 46.78
C MET A 18 1.67 18.25 45.82
N PRO A 19 0.37 18.04 46.08
CA PRO A 19 -0.47 17.10 45.35
C PRO A 19 -0.63 17.43 43.85
N LYS A 20 -0.47 18.70 43.45
CA LYS A 20 -0.47 19.12 42.03
C LYS A 20 0.73 18.54 41.27
N CYS A 21 1.92 18.58 41.88
CA CYS A 21 3.13 17.99 41.31
C CYS A 21 3.03 16.47 41.25
N GLN A 22 2.48 15.83 42.28
CA GLN A 22 2.23 14.39 42.27
C GLN A 22 1.30 13.96 41.13
N LYS A 23 0.19 14.67 40.91
CA LYS A 23 -0.75 14.39 39.81
C LYS A 23 -0.08 14.56 38.44
N MET A 24 0.68 15.63 38.25
CA MET A 24 1.41 15.89 37.00
C MET A 24 2.44 14.79 36.71
N LEU A 25 3.22 14.39 37.72
CA LEU A 25 4.22 13.33 37.57
C LEU A 25 3.56 11.98 37.22
N LYS A 26 2.45 11.63 37.88
CA LYS A 26 1.67 10.43 37.56
C LYS A 26 1.15 10.43 36.14
N ALA A 27 0.59 11.57 35.68
CA ALA A 27 0.09 11.71 34.32
C ALA A 27 1.23 11.57 33.29
N HIS A 28 2.38 12.19 33.55
CA HIS A 28 3.55 12.10 32.69
C HIS A 28 4.06 10.65 32.56
N MET A 29 4.17 9.94 33.69
CA MET A 29 4.60 8.53 33.69
C MET A 29 3.60 7.61 32.98
N SER A 30 2.29 7.84 33.16
CA SER A 30 1.26 7.08 32.43
C SER A 30 1.30 7.33 30.94
N ASN A 31 1.49 8.58 30.50
CA ASN A 31 1.60 8.92 29.09
C ASN A 31 2.85 8.30 28.45
N LYS A 32 3.98 8.28 29.18
CA LYS A 32 5.19 7.60 28.73
C LYS A 32 4.95 6.12 28.49
N LYS A 33 4.25 5.43 29.41
CA LYS A 33 3.90 4.01 29.26
C LYS A 33 3.01 3.76 28.04
N LYS A 34 1.97 4.58 27.85
CA LYS A 34 1.08 4.48 26.67
C LYS A 34 1.82 4.69 25.35
N LEU A 35 2.79 5.60 25.33
CA LEU A 35 3.61 5.85 24.15
C LEU A 35 4.51 4.65 23.82
N GLU A 36 5.05 3.99 24.84
CA GLU A 36 5.84 2.76 24.68
C GLU A 36 4.98 1.59 24.20
N GLU A 37 3.76 1.44 24.70
CA GLU A 37 2.79 0.45 24.21
C GLU A 37 2.42 0.69 22.73
N LEU A 38 2.20 1.96 22.35
CA LEU A 38 1.92 2.32 20.96
C LEU A 38 3.09 2.04 20.03
N ALA A 39 4.33 2.30 20.48
CA ALA A 39 5.54 2.05 19.70
C ALA A 39 5.80 0.55 19.46
N ASN A 40 5.37 -0.31 20.38
CA ASN A 40 5.53 -1.76 20.29
C ASN A 40 4.34 -2.48 19.63
N THR A 41 3.30 -1.75 19.23
CA THR A 41 2.12 -2.35 18.58
C THR A 41 2.48 -2.73 17.14
N PRO A 42 2.27 -4.00 16.72
CA PRO A 42 2.50 -4.41 15.34
C PRO A 42 1.59 -3.60 14.40
N LEU A 43 2.21 -2.87 13.47
CA LEU A 43 1.48 -2.13 12.45
C LEU A 43 1.07 -3.06 11.31
N ASN A 44 -0.11 -2.86 10.74
CA ASN A 44 -0.47 -3.52 9.49
C ASN A 44 0.44 -3.04 8.34
N GLU A 45 0.51 -3.80 7.25
CA GLU A 45 1.42 -3.52 6.13
C GLU A 45 1.18 -2.13 5.51
N ASN A 46 -0.08 -1.71 5.41
CA ASN A 46 -0.46 -0.40 4.86
C ASN A 46 0.01 0.77 5.75
N CYS A 47 -0.16 0.68 7.06
CA CYS A 47 0.30 1.67 8.03
C CYS A 47 1.83 1.74 8.09
N SER A 48 2.49 0.59 7.99
CA SER A 48 3.96 0.50 7.94
C SER A 48 4.54 1.19 6.71
N ALA A 49 3.93 1.01 5.53
CA ALA A 49 4.38 1.64 4.29
C ALA A 49 4.32 3.17 4.34
N VAL A 50 3.25 3.73 4.93
CA VAL A 50 3.08 5.19 5.09
C VAL A 50 4.11 5.76 6.09
N ILE A 51 4.31 5.09 7.24
CA ILE A 51 5.21 5.58 8.30
C ILE A 51 6.68 5.41 7.91
N LEU A 52 7.06 4.28 7.32
CA LEU A 52 8.45 4.00 6.94
C LEU A 52 8.85 4.70 5.63
N LYS A 53 7.93 5.40 4.95
CA LYS A 53 8.10 5.95 3.59
C LYS A 53 8.70 4.95 2.60
N LYS A 54 8.58 3.65 2.90
CA LYS A 54 9.00 2.59 2.01
C LYS A 54 7.84 2.39 1.06
N LEU A 55 7.99 2.92 -0.14
CA LEU A 55 7.13 2.54 -1.25
C LEU A 55 7.09 1.00 -1.30
N PRO A 56 5.91 0.38 -1.30
CA PRO A 56 5.82 -1.05 -1.53
C PRO A 56 6.57 -1.37 -2.82
N GLU A 57 7.37 -2.44 -2.78
CA GLU A 57 8.19 -2.83 -3.92
C GLU A 57 7.28 -3.02 -5.13
N LYS A 58 7.45 -2.16 -6.15
CA LYS A 58 6.61 -2.22 -7.34
C LYS A 58 6.92 -3.54 -8.03
N LEU A 59 5.96 -4.47 -8.00
CA LEU A 59 6.06 -5.70 -8.76
C LEU A 59 6.35 -5.34 -10.22
N ARG A 60 7.35 -6.02 -10.80
CA ARG A 60 7.73 -5.81 -12.19
C ARG A 60 6.49 -6.05 -13.04
N ASP A 61 6.02 -5.00 -13.71
CA ASP A 61 4.90 -5.12 -14.62
C ASP A 61 5.27 -6.13 -15.72
N PRO A 62 4.53 -7.22 -15.89
CA PRO A 62 4.80 -8.20 -16.93
C PRO A 62 4.75 -7.58 -18.34
N ARG A 63 4.13 -6.40 -18.53
CA ARG A 63 3.83 -5.69 -19.79
C ARG A 63 2.98 -6.50 -20.78
N LYS A 64 3.31 -7.78 -20.96
CA LYS A 64 2.63 -8.76 -21.81
C LYS A 64 2.48 -10.07 -21.05
N PHE A 65 1.27 -10.62 -21.02
CA PHE A 65 0.99 -11.93 -20.42
C PHE A 65 -0.09 -12.66 -21.21
N LEU A 66 -0.14 -13.98 -21.07
CA LEU A 66 -1.19 -14.79 -21.69
C LEU A 66 -2.35 -14.93 -20.72
N ILE A 67 -3.54 -14.59 -21.16
CA ILE A 67 -4.79 -14.87 -20.45
C ILE A 67 -5.53 -16.02 -21.14
N LEU A 68 -6.13 -16.90 -20.35
CA LEU A 68 -7.09 -17.86 -20.87
C LEU A 68 -8.38 -17.13 -21.21
N CYS A 69 -8.85 -17.28 -22.44
CA CYS A 69 -10.08 -16.69 -22.93
C CYS A 69 -11.01 -17.80 -23.41
N GLY A 70 -12.30 -17.68 -23.07
CA GLY A 70 -13.35 -18.57 -23.53
C GLY A 70 -14.38 -17.77 -24.32
N PHE A 71 -14.54 -18.09 -25.59
CA PHE A 71 -15.58 -17.54 -26.45
C PHE A 71 -16.49 -18.67 -26.91
N SER A 72 -17.70 -18.75 -26.35
CA SER A 72 -18.58 -19.90 -26.57
C SER A 72 -17.83 -21.21 -26.25
N GLU A 73 -17.78 -22.16 -27.19
CA GLU A 73 -17.06 -23.44 -27.07
C GLU A 73 -15.54 -23.32 -27.32
N LEU A 74 -15.06 -22.17 -27.82
CA LEU A 74 -13.66 -21.97 -28.16
C LEU A 74 -12.86 -21.49 -26.94
N LYS A 75 -11.95 -22.33 -26.44
CA LYS A 75 -10.94 -21.95 -25.45
C LYS A 75 -9.63 -21.59 -26.15
N CYS A 76 -9.11 -20.40 -25.91
CA CYS A 76 -7.83 -19.95 -26.46
C CYS A 76 -6.99 -19.22 -25.41
N LYS A 77 -5.69 -19.06 -25.70
CA LYS A 77 -4.83 -18.13 -24.96
C LYS A 77 -4.77 -16.83 -25.75
N ALA A 78 -5.13 -15.72 -25.11
CA ALA A 78 -5.01 -14.38 -25.69
C ALA A 78 -3.80 -13.66 -25.09
N LEU A 79 -3.09 -12.91 -25.92
CA LEU A 79 -2.02 -12.04 -25.46
C LEU A 79 -2.64 -10.75 -24.91
N ALA A 80 -2.51 -10.53 -23.61
CA ALA A 80 -2.82 -9.26 -22.97
C ALA A 80 -1.55 -8.40 -22.99
N ASP A 81 -1.55 -7.34 -23.80
CA ASP A 81 -0.47 -6.37 -23.90
C ASP A 81 -0.99 -5.01 -23.42
N LEU A 82 -0.56 -4.59 -22.23
CA LEU A 82 -1.01 -3.32 -21.63
C LEU A 82 -0.51 -2.09 -22.39
N GLY A 83 0.48 -2.27 -23.27
CA GLY A 83 0.96 -1.22 -24.17
C GLY A 83 0.26 -1.17 -25.52
N ALA A 84 -0.65 -2.11 -25.81
CA ALA A 84 -1.39 -2.12 -27.08
C ALA A 84 -2.58 -1.16 -27.02
N SER A 85 -2.73 -0.32 -28.05
CA SER A 85 -3.86 0.61 -28.19
C SER A 85 -5.09 -0.03 -28.82
N ILE A 86 -4.96 -1.23 -29.40
CA ILE A 86 -6.03 -1.93 -30.12
C ILE A 86 -6.02 -3.42 -29.80
N ASN A 87 -7.18 -4.07 -29.96
CA ASN A 87 -7.32 -5.53 -29.88
C ASN A 87 -7.33 -6.15 -31.28
N LEU A 88 -6.63 -7.27 -31.46
CA LEU A 88 -6.60 -8.01 -32.72
C LEU A 88 -7.17 -9.41 -32.51
N ILE A 89 -8.03 -9.84 -33.45
CA ILE A 89 -8.54 -11.21 -33.52
C ILE A 89 -8.15 -11.78 -34.88
N PRO A 90 -7.47 -12.94 -34.94
CA PRO A 90 -7.20 -13.60 -36.22
C PRO A 90 -8.50 -13.94 -36.94
N LEU A 91 -8.56 -13.70 -38.26
CA LEU A 91 -9.75 -13.99 -39.07
C LEU A 91 -10.21 -15.46 -38.95
N SER A 92 -9.27 -16.39 -38.76
CA SER A 92 -9.57 -17.81 -38.54
C SER A 92 -10.36 -18.04 -37.25
N VAL A 93 -10.08 -17.30 -36.19
CA VAL A 93 -10.83 -17.33 -34.93
C VAL A 93 -12.19 -16.69 -35.12
N TRP A 94 -12.27 -15.53 -35.78
CA TRP A 94 -13.54 -14.87 -36.08
C TRP A 94 -14.52 -15.79 -36.81
N LYS A 95 -14.04 -16.51 -37.84
CA LYS A 95 -14.82 -17.50 -38.59
C LYS A 95 -15.28 -18.67 -37.73
N LYS A 96 -14.41 -19.20 -36.84
CA LYS A 96 -14.75 -20.29 -35.92
C LYS A 96 -15.82 -19.89 -34.90
N LEU A 97 -15.90 -18.62 -34.54
CA LEU A 97 -16.91 -18.10 -33.63
C LEU A 97 -18.29 -17.92 -34.29
N GLY A 98 -18.41 -18.14 -35.61
CA GLY A 98 -19.67 -17.96 -36.33
C GLY A 98 -20.18 -16.52 -36.31
N LEU A 99 -19.26 -15.55 -36.18
CA LEU A 99 -19.60 -14.13 -36.12
C LEU A 99 -20.03 -13.59 -37.49
N PRO A 100 -20.77 -12.46 -37.52
CA PRO A 100 -21.23 -11.86 -38.76
C PRO A 100 -20.10 -11.56 -39.76
N GLU A 101 -20.48 -11.43 -41.03
CA GLU A 101 -19.55 -11.07 -42.10
C GLU A 101 -18.89 -9.71 -41.82
N LEU A 102 -17.59 -9.66 -42.04
CA LEU A 102 -16.79 -8.46 -41.81
C LEU A 102 -16.82 -7.58 -43.05
N ILE A 103 -17.06 -6.28 -42.86
CA ILE A 103 -16.87 -5.29 -43.91
C ILE A 103 -15.38 -4.99 -44.00
N SER A 104 -14.79 -5.29 -45.16
CA SER A 104 -13.38 -4.97 -45.41
C SER A 104 -13.16 -3.46 -45.31
N THR A 105 -12.39 -3.07 -44.31
CA THR A 105 -12.05 -1.67 -44.04
C THR A 105 -10.54 -1.51 -44.18
N HIS A 106 -10.11 -0.53 -44.97
CA HIS A 106 -8.69 -0.24 -45.10
C HIS A 106 -8.17 0.37 -43.79
N MET A 107 -7.23 -0.31 -43.14
CA MET A 107 -6.62 0.13 -41.89
C MET A 107 -5.11 -0.02 -41.99
N THR A 108 -4.37 0.98 -41.49
CA THR A 108 -2.91 0.91 -41.35
C THR A 108 -2.58 0.58 -39.89
N LEU A 109 -1.77 -0.44 -39.67
CA LEU A 109 -1.30 -0.84 -38.34
C LEU A 109 0.18 -0.49 -38.22
N GLU A 110 0.52 0.32 -37.21
CA GLU A 110 1.91 0.63 -36.88
C GLU A 110 2.35 -0.18 -35.65
N LEU A 111 3.43 -0.96 -35.81
CA LEU A 111 3.97 -1.76 -34.73
C LEU A 111 5.05 -0.97 -33.98
N ALA A 112 4.84 -0.76 -32.68
CA ALA A 112 5.76 -0.02 -31.82
C ALA A 112 7.15 -0.68 -31.70
N ASN A 113 7.25 -2.00 -31.87
CA ASN A 113 8.50 -2.75 -31.78
C ASN A 113 8.80 -3.45 -33.11
N ARG A 114 9.85 -3.00 -33.80
CA ARG A 114 10.35 -3.60 -35.06
C ARG A 114 11.36 -4.74 -34.82
N ALA A 115 11.20 -5.50 -33.74
CA ALA A 115 12.07 -6.65 -33.53
C ALA A 115 11.66 -7.77 -34.49
N ILE A 116 12.59 -8.15 -35.38
CA ILE A 116 12.49 -9.25 -36.35
C ILE A 116 12.54 -10.58 -35.60
#